data_AF-A0A2V7XY47-F1
#
_entry.id   AF-A0A2V7XY47-F1
#
_cell.length_a   1.000
_cell.length_b   1.000
_cell.length_c   1.000
_cell.angle_alpha   90.00
_cell.angle_beta   90.00
_cell.angle_gamma   90.00
#
_symmetry.space_group_name_H-M   'P 1'
#
loop_
_entity.id
_entity.type
_entity.pdbx_description
1 polymer ?
#
loop_
_entity_poly.entity_id
_entity_poly.type
_entity_poly.pdbx_seq_one_letter_code
_entity_poly.pdbx_strand_id
1 'polypeptide(L)'
;MWPALSFPATLDPMANIVACRKGWISCDRSRLTLLEMTEVARTDHARNLSNCRNGVGPCDHWRLTEAEAIGVAVIRYDRNVSNCKDGSAACNPSGLTAPEVREVALVQRQRKVSDCRDGVGRCDPSTLTAGEVAEVAVAERQRTVSDCMTGFGGCDYAHLTRSEVNDATLEERRRNLSECANGWDRCDRSKLTEKEAIAVDLTVHRRNASDCKDGRDGCDYSMLTRPEAEAMAATERRRNYTACLTQRGLCDRARLAPPEAAAIPPLPGPAAH
;
A
#
# COMPACT_ATOMS: atom_id res chain seq x y z
N MET A 1 34.51 -49.69 24.74
CA MET A 1 35.11 -48.69 25.65
C MET A 1 35.06 -47.33 24.97
N TRP A 2 34.13 -46.48 25.39
CA TRP A 2 34.21 -45.01 25.24
C TRP A 2 33.75 -44.45 26.59
N PRO A 3 34.55 -43.63 27.29
CA PRO A 3 34.16 -43.14 28.59
C PRO A 3 33.16 -41.99 28.41
N ALA A 4 32.02 -42.11 29.08
CA ALA A 4 31.12 -40.99 29.33
C ALA A 4 31.85 -40.00 30.25
N LEU A 5 32.42 -38.94 29.68
CA LEU A 5 32.90 -37.80 30.44
C LEU A 5 31.67 -37.02 30.94
N SER A 6 31.23 -37.33 32.15
CA SER A 6 30.36 -36.45 32.92
C SER A 6 31.21 -35.33 33.49
N PHE A 7 31.26 -34.19 32.80
CA PHE A 7 31.73 -32.95 33.41
C PHE A 7 30.56 -32.35 34.21
N PRO A 8 30.70 -32.09 35.52
CA PRO A 8 29.78 -31.17 36.17
C PRO A 8 30.08 -29.80 35.55
N ALA A 9 29.14 -29.26 34.78
CA ALA A 9 29.20 -27.86 34.40
C ALA A 9 29.09 -27.03 35.67
N THR A 10 30.21 -26.73 36.33
CA THR A 10 30.26 -25.65 37.30
C THR A 10 30.06 -24.38 36.48
N LEU A 11 28.79 -24.00 36.30
CA LEU A 11 28.41 -22.73 35.68
C LEU A 11 29.25 -21.63 36.33
N ASP A 12 30.07 -20.97 35.51
CA ASP A 12 30.99 -19.90 35.89
C ASP A 12 30.31 -18.91 36.86
N PRO A 13 30.88 -18.64 38.06
CA PRO A 13 30.33 -17.66 39.00
C PRO A 13 29.99 -16.31 38.35
N MET A 14 30.80 -15.86 37.39
CA MET A 14 30.54 -14.64 36.63
C MET A 14 29.31 -14.75 35.72
N ALA A 15 29.13 -15.91 35.07
CA ALA A 15 27.91 -16.18 34.29
C ALA A 15 26.66 -16.22 35.18
N ASN A 16 26.77 -16.75 36.41
CA ASN A 16 25.66 -16.82 37.35
C ASN A 16 25.19 -15.42 37.81
N ILE A 17 26.11 -14.55 38.24
CA ILE A 17 25.74 -13.17 38.66
C ILE A 17 25.14 -12.36 37.50
N VAL A 18 25.62 -12.54 36.27
CA VAL A 18 25.02 -11.90 35.08
C VAL A 18 23.60 -12.40 34.86
N ALA A 19 23.38 -13.73 34.90
CA ALA A 19 22.04 -14.30 34.78
C ALA A 19 21.08 -13.76 35.86
N CYS A 20 21.55 -13.66 37.11
CA CYS A 20 20.76 -13.13 38.22
C CYS A 20 20.41 -11.65 38.06
N ARG A 21 21.36 -10.79 37.65
CA ARG A 21 21.09 -9.37 37.38
C ARG A 21 20.06 -9.18 36.26
N LYS A 22 20.10 -10.06 35.25
CA LYS A 22 19.14 -10.08 34.14
C LYS A 22 17.79 -10.71 34.50
N GLY A 23 17.70 -11.40 35.64
CA GLY A 23 16.48 -12.09 36.06
C GLY A 23 16.17 -13.34 35.24
N TRP A 24 17.19 -13.98 34.68
CA TRP A 24 17.03 -15.20 33.90
C TRP A 24 16.78 -16.42 34.78
N ILE A 25 16.05 -17.40 34.25
CA ILE A 25 15.72 -18.65 34.96
C ILE A 25 16.98 -19.49 35.31
N SER A 26 18.09 -19.27 34.61
CA SER A 26 19.38 -19.90 34.88
C SER A 26 20.12 -19.30 36.09
N CYS A 27 19.57 -18.26 36.74
CA CYS A 27 20.12 -17.71 37.98
C CYS A 27 19.97 -18.71 39.14
N ASP A 28 21.09 -19.13 39.71
CA ASP A 28 21.14 -19.85 40.97
C ASP A 28 21.51 -18.89 42.11
N ARG A 29 20.49 -18.46 42.87
CA ARG A 29 20.67 -17.54 44.00
C ARG A 29 21.47 -18.12 45.15
N SER A 30 21.51 -19.46 45.30
CA SER A 30 22.23 -20.12 46.38
C SER A 30 23.75 -19.96 46.26
N ARG A 31 24.23 -19.59 45.07
CA ARG A 31 25.65 -19.45 44.74
C ARG A 31 26.17 -18.01 44.81
N LEU A 32 25.36 -17.06 45.27
CA LEU A 32 25.72 -15.65 45.36
C LEU A 32 26.37 -15.31 46.71
N THR A 33 27.38 -14.45 46.69
CA THR A 33 27.92 -13.78 47.88
C THR A 33 26.94 -12.73 48.42
N LEU A 34 27.13 -12.25 49.65
CA LEU A 34 26.29 -11.21 50.24
C LEU A 34 26.27 -9.90 49.44
N LEU A 35 27.43 -9.49 48.91
CA LEU A 35 27.54 -8.31 48.07
C LEU A 35 26.79 -8.49 46.75
N GLU A 36 26.93 -9.67 46.12
CA GLU A 36 26.21 -10.01 44.90
C GLU A 36 24.70 -10.12 45.11
N MET A 37 24.25 -10.69 46.23
CA MET A 37 22.84 -10.72 46.60
C MET A 37 22.25 -9.32 46.76
N THR A 38 22.99 -8.40 47.36
CA THR A 38 22.57 -6.99 47.53
C THR A 38 22.43 -6.30 46.17
N GLU A 39 23.40 -6.51 45.27
CA GLU A 39 23.34 -5.94 43.92
C GLU A 39 22.23 -6.55 43.07
N VAL A 40 22.03 -7.88 43.14
CA VAL A 40 20.91 -8.56 42.47
C VAL A 40 19.58 -8.03 42.99
N ALA A 41 19.42 -7.86 44.31
CA ALA A 41 18.21 -7.30 44.89
C ALA A 41 17.91 -5.88 44.38
N ARG A 42 18.93 -5.03 44.21
CA ARG A 42 18.79 -3.69 43.62
C ARG A 42 18.34 -3.76 42.16
N THR A 43 18.92 -4.66 41.36
CA THR A 43 18.51 -4.84 39.96
C THR A 43 17.11 -5.44 39.82
N ASP A 44 16.71 -6.35 40.71
CA ASP A 44 15.37 -6.90 40.77
C ASP A 44 14.34 -5.82 41.14
N HIS A 45 14.66 -4.99 42.12
CA HIS A 45 13.81 -3.87 42.53
C HIS A 45 13.62 -2.87 41.39
N ALA A 46 14.71 -2.48 40.72
CA ALA A 46 14.65 -1.60 39.55
C ALA A 46 13.82 -2.21 38.41
N ARG A 47 13.95 -3.52 38.16
CA ARG A 47 13.14 -4.23 37.17
C ARG A 47 11.67 -4.28 37.56
N ASN A 48 11.35 -4.58 38.82
CA ASN A 48 9.99 -4.55 39.34
C ASN A 48 9.35 -3.17 39.18
N LEU A 49 10.05 -2.11 39.59
CA LEU A 49 9.58 -0.74 39.42
C LEU A 49 9.34 -0.39 37.93
N SER A 50 10.26 -0.79 37.05
CA SER A 50 10.10 -0.61 35.61
C SER A 50 8.85 -1.31 35.07
N ASN A 51 8.65 -2.58 35.44
CA ASN A 51 7.45 -3.34 35.07
C ASN A 51 6.18 -2.66 35.57
N CYS A 52 6.18 -2.17 36.82
CA CYS A 52 5.04 -1.48 37.42
C CYS A 52 4.66 -0.18 36.70
N ARG A 53 5.66 0.62 36.28
CA ARG A 53 5.46 1.86 35.52
C ARG A 53 4.94 1.57 34.11
N ASN A 54 5.61 0.65 33.41
CA ASN A 54 5.31 0.37 32.00
C ASN A 54 4.09 -0.54 31.81
N GLY A 55 3.64 -1.25 32.85
CA GLY A 55 2.58 -2.24 32.74
C GLY A 55 3.00 -3.49 31.95
N VAL A 56 4.30 -3.79 31.93
CA VAL A 56 4.88 -4.92 31.19
C VAL A 56 5.36 -5.97 32.18
N GLY A 57 4.85 -7.20 32.05
CA GLY A 57 5.19 -8.29 32.96
C GLY A 57 4.61 -8.14 34.38
N PRO A 58 4.96 -9.07 35.30
CA PRO A 58 4.49 -9.01 36.67
C PRO A 58 5.06 -7.79 37.40
N CYS A 59 4.20 -7.14 38.18
CA CYS A 59 4.52 -6.03 39.07
C CYS A 59 4.11 -6.43 40.48
N ASP A 60 5.07 -6.54 41.38
CA ASP A 60 4.86 -6.77 42.80
C ASP A 60 4.81 -5.43 43.53
N HIS A 61 3.60 -5.01 43.88
CA HIS A 61 3.35 -3.72 44.53
C HIS A 61 3.92 -3.64 45.94
N TRP A 62 4.09 -4.78 46.63
CA TRP A 62 4.57 -4.83 48.00
C TRP A 62 6.07 -4.55 48.13
N ARG A 63 6.79 -4.59 47.00
CA ARG A 63 8.22 -4.29 46.94
C ARG A 63 8.52 -2.82 46.65
N LEU A 64 7.50 -2.00 46.41
CA LEU A 64 7.69 -0.57 46.12
C LEU A 64 7.85 0.23 47.42
N THR A 65 8.72 1.24 47.39
CA THR A 65 8.69 2.32 48.39
C THR A 65 7.43 3.17 48.19
N GLU A 66 7.05 3.95 49.20
CA GLU A 66 5.89 4.84 49.11
C GLU A 66 5.99 5.84 47.94
N ALA A 67 7.15 6.48 47.78
CA ALA A 67 7.39 7.40 46.67
C ALA A 67 7.30 6.71 45.29
N GLU A 68 7.79 5.48 45.18
CA GLU A 68 7.67 4.69 43.97
C GLU A 68 6.22 4.28 43.67
N ALA A 69 5.47 3.89 44.69
CA ALA A 69 4.05 3.55 44.55
C ALA A 69 3.22 4.75 44.08
N ILE A 70 3.46 5.94 44.66
CA ILE A 70 2.82 7.20 44.22
C ILE A 70 3.19 7.49 42.76
N GLY A 71 4.48 7.40 42.40
CA GLY A 71 4.93 7.65 41.02
C GLY A 71 4.34 6.65 40.01
N VAL A 72 4.19 5.38 40.39
CA VAL A 72 3.49 4.37 39.56
C VAL A 72 2.01 4.70 39.42
N ALA A 73 1.34 5.16 40.49
CA ALA A 73 -0.07 5.52 40.46
C ALA A 73 -0.33 6.70 39.50
N VAL A 74 0.52 7.74 39.52
CA VAL A 74 0.43 8.88 38.58
C VAL A 74 0.56 8.42 37.13
N ILE A 75 1.56 7.60 36.80
CA ILE A 75 1.75 7.09 35.43
C ILE A 75 0.55 6.24 34.98
N ARG A 76 -0.01 5.43 35.88
CA ARG A 76 -1.22 4.64 35.58
C ARG A 76 -2.43 5.53 35.32
N TYR A 77 -2.58 6.59 36.09
CA TYR A 77 -3.63 7.58 35.93
C TYR A 77 -3.50 8.31 34.58
N ASP A 78 -2.31 8.84 34.25
CA ASP A 78 -2.05 9.54 32.99
C ASP A 78 -2.31 8.62 31.77
N ARG A 79 -1.93 7.35 31.89
CA ARG A 79 -2.23 6.34 30.86
C ARG A 79 -3.73 6.09 30.76
N ASN A 80 -4.47 6.06 31.87
CA ASN A 80 -5.92 5.92 31.84
C ASN A 80 -6.59 7.10 31.13
N VAL A 81 -6.21 8.33 31.48
CA VAL A 81 -6.71 9.55 30.82
C VAL A 81 -6.41 9.50 29.32
N SER A 82 -5.19 9.16 28.93
CA SER A 82 -4.80 9.00 27.52
C SER A 82 -5.62 7.93 26.81
N ASN A 83 -5.74 6.73 27.39
CA ASN A 83 -6.57 5.64 26.85
C ASN A 83 -8.01 6.08 26.63
N CYS A 84 -8.59 6.84 27.56
CA CYS A 84 -9.96 7.34 27.45
C CYS A 84 -10.11 8.39 26.35
N LYS A 85 -9.16 9.33 26.24
CA LYS A 85 -9.12 10.27 25.11
C LYS A 85 -9.01 9.51 23.79
N ASP A 86 -8.26 8.41 23.78
CA ASP A 86 -8.03 7.58 22.61
C ASP A 86 -9.17 6.62 22.24
N GLY A 87 -10.17 6.48 23.09
CA GLY A 87 -11.27 5.53 22.88
C GLY A 87 -10.83 4.07 23.02
N SER A 88 -9.71 3.84 23.70
CA SER A 88 -9.18 2.51 23.95
C SER A 88 -10.11 1.72 24.87
N ALA A 89 -10.27 0.42 24.58
CA ALA A 89 -11.00 -0.50 25.46
C ALA A 89 -10.37 -0.64 26.85
N ALA A 90 -9.10 -0.24 27.02
CA ALA A 90 -8.40 -0.19 28.31
C ALA A 90 -8.71 1.07 29.14
N CYS A 91 -9.58 1.96 28.66
CA CYS A 91 -10.08 3.09 29.43
C CYS A 91 -10.94 2.62 30.60
N ASN A 92 -10.67 3.16 31.80
CA ASN A 92 -11.51 3.04 32.97
C ASN A 92 -12.15 4.41 33.29
N PRO A 93 -13.42 4.66 32.90
CA PRO A 93 -14.10 5.93 33.11
C PRO A 93 -14.27 6.30 34.59
N SER A 94 -14.38 5.32 35.48
CA SER A 94 -14.54 5.54 36.92
C SER A 94 -13.30 6.14 37.57
N GLY A 95 -12.15 6.10 36.90
CA GLY A 95 -10.91 6.71 37.35
C GLY A 95 -10.73 8.17 36.92
N LEU A 96 -11.70 8.77 36.23
CA LEU A 96 -11.61 10.14 35.72
C LEU A 96 -12.30 11.14 36.66
N THR A 97 -11.75 12.34 36.70
CA THR A 97 -12.41 13.51 37.30
C THR A 97 -13.49 14.07 36.37
N ALA A 98 -14.44 14.83 36.91
CA ALA A 98 -15.51 15.42 36.10
C ALA A 98 -15.01 16.33 34.95
N PRO A 99 -13.95 17.16 35.12
CA PRO A 99 -13.36 17.89 34.00
C PRO A 99 -12.80 16.97 32.90
N GLU A 100 -12.10 15.89 33.26
CA GLU A 100 -11.53 14.96 32.28
C GLU A 100 -12.61 14.18 31.54
N VAL A 101 -13.70 13.79 32.21
CA VAL A 101 -14.86 13.17 31.53
C VAL A 101 -15.40 14.10 30.45
N ARG A 102 -15.51 15.41 30.74
CA ARG A 102 -15.94 16.41 29.74
C ARG A 102 -14.93 16.53 28.60
N GLU A 103 -13.64 16.58 28.91
CA GLU A 103 -12.58 16.66 27.89
C GLU A 103 -12.57 15.43 26.99
N VAL A 104 -12.63 14.22 27.56
CA VAL A 104 -12.74 12.96 26.83
C VAL A 104 -13.97 12.98 25.94
N ALA A 105 -15.14 13.38 26.44
CA ALA A 105 -16.35 13.47 25.64
C ALA A 105 -16.21 14.43 24.45
N LEU A 106 -15.52 15.57 24.62
CA LEU A 106 -15.24 16.50 23.53
C LEU A 106 -14.31 15.89 22.47
N VAL A 107 -13.21 15.24 22.87
CA VAL A 107 -12.28 14.59 21.95
C VAL A 107 -12.96 13.46 21.18
N GLN A 108 -13.78 12.65 21.86
CA GLN A 108 -14.55 11.58 21.23
C GLN A 108 -15.58 12.12 20.23
N ARG A 109 -16.25 13.24 20.58
CA ARG A 109 -17.18 13.92 19.67
C ARG A 109 -16.45 14.45 18.43
N GLN A 110 -15.31 15.11 18.62
CA GLN A 110 -14.48 15.62 17.51
C GLN A 110 -14.03 14.51 16.57
N ARG A 111 -13.56 13.37 17.09
CA ARG A 111 -13.20 12.20 16.27
C ARG A 111 -14.40 11.69 15.48
N LYS A 112 -15.55 11.49 16.14
CA LYS A 112 -16.76 11.03 15.47
C LYS A 112 -17.16 11.96 14.31
N VAL A 113 -17.13 13.27 14.54
CA VAL A 113 -17.43 14.25 13.48
C VAL A 113 -16.39 14.18 12.36
N SER A 114 -15.10 14.02 12.68
CA SER A 114 -14.04 13.81 11.68
C SER A 114 -14.27 12.54 10.88
N ASP A 115 -14.52 11.41 11.53
CA ASP A 115 -14.78 10.13 10.86
C ASP A 115 -15.99 10.23 9.92
N CYS A 116 -17.08 10.86 10.36
CA CYS A 116 -18.24 11.17 9.52
C CYS A 116 -17.85 12.06 8.32
N ARG A 117 -17.05 13.10 8.56
CA ARG A 117 -16.53 14.01 7.53
C ARG A 117 -15.52 13.35 6.60
N ASP A 118 -14.90 12.26 6.97
CA ASP A 118 -13.94 11.54 6.14
C ASP A 118 -14.59 10.30 5.48
N GLY A 119 -15.83 9.98 5.85
CA GLY A 119 -16.54 8.79 5.35
C GLY A 119 -16.03 7.48 5.96
N VAL A 120 -15.41 7.54 7.13
CA VAL A 120 -14.88 6.39 7.86
C VAL A 120 -15.99 5.78 8.73
N GLY A 121 -16.35 4.53 8.43
CA GLY A 121 -17.37 3.81 9.18
C GLY A 121 -18.80 4.33 8.93
N ARG A 122 -19.73 3.99 9.83
CA ARG A 122 -21.12 4.46 9.75
C ARG A 122 -21.27 5.76 10.52
N CYS A 123 -21.78 6.80 9.86
CA CYS A 123 -22.19 8.03 10.52
C CYS A 123 -23.67 7.95 10.93
N ASP A 124 -23.97 8.15 12.22
CA ASP A 124 -25.35 8.27 12.73
C ASP A 124 -25.67 9.74 13.01
N PRO A 125 -26.47 10.42 12.15
CA PRO A 125 -26.81 11.83 12.30
C PRO A 125 -27.56 12.15 13.60
N SER A 126 -28.24 11.17 14.21
CA SER A 126 -28.99 11.40 15.46
C SER A 126 -28.08 11.72 16.65
N THR A 127 -26.78 11.41 16.54
CA THR A 127 -25.78 11.66 17.58
C THR A 127 -25.06 13.00 17.42
N LEU A 128 -25.37 13.75 16.37
CA LEU A 128 -24.73 15.01 16.00
C LEU A 128 -25.63 16.20 16.30
N THR A 129 -25.03 17.39 16.48
CA THR A 129 -25.76 18.65 16.49
C THR A 129 -26.14 19.05 15.06
N ALA A 130 -27.11 19.96 14.92
CA ALA A 130 -27.48 20.52 13.62
C ALA A 130 -26.29 21.15 12.87
N GLY A 131 -25.37 21.80 13.59
CA GLY A 131 -24.16 22.37 13.01
C GLY A 131 -23.22 21.30 12.46
N GLU A 132 -22.96 20.24 13.23
CA GLU A 132 -22.10 19.13 12.80
C GLU A 132 -22.72 18.34 11.64
N VAL A 133 -24.05 18.16 11.62
CA VAL A 133 -24.73 17.54 10.47
C VAL A 133 -24.51 18.36 9.20
N ALA A 134 -24.60 19.70 9.29
CA ALA A 134 -24.34 20.56 8.14
C ALA A 134 -22.88 20.47 7.67
N GLU A 135 -21.92 20.43 8.60
CA GLU A 135 -20.49 20.25 8.27
C GLU A 135 -20.21 18.89 7.61
N VAL A 136 -20.78 17.81 8.14
CA VAL A 136 -20.67 16.45 7.57
C VAL A 136 -21.28 16.41 6.17
N ALA A 137 -22.46 17.00 5.96
CA ALA A 137 -23.11 17.03 4.65
C ALA A 137 -22.29 17.79 3.60
N VAL A 138 -21.62 18.89 3.98
CA VAL A 138 -20.69 19.60 3.08
C VAL A 138 -19.51 18.72 2.71
N ALA A 139 -18.89 18.05 3.69
CA ALA A 139 -17.76 17.17 3.44
C ALA A 139 -18.16 15.96 2.57
N GLU A 140 -19.33 15.39 2.82
CA GLU A 140 -19.89 14.27 2.04
C GLU A 140 -20.08 14.68 0.58
N ARG A 141 -20.73 15.82 0.33
CA ARG A 141 -20.89 16.36 -1.02
C ARG A 141 -19.53 16.61 -1.70
N GLN A 142 -18.54 17.14 -0.98
CA GLN A 142 -17.19 17.34 -1.53
C GLN A 142 -16.53 16.02 -1.95
N ARG A 143 -16.71 14.94 -1.16
CA ARG A 143 -16.24 13.60 -1.55
C ARG A 143 -16.97 13.07 -2.77
N THR A 144 -18.29 13.16 -2.81
CA THR A 144 -19.08 12.74 -3.98
C THR A 144 -18.65 13.48 -5.25
N VAL A 145 -18.44 14.80 -5.17
CA VAL A 145 -17.89 15.59 -6.29
C VAL A 145 -16.51 15.06 -6.67
N SER A 146 -15.61 14.85 -5.70
CA SER A 146 -14.26 14.32 -5.97
C SER A 146 -14.26 12.95 -6.63
N ASP A 147 -15.12 12.04 -6.18
CA ASP A 147 -15.28 10.69 -6.76
C ASP A 147 -15.73 10.79 -8.23
N CYS A 148 -16.73 11.62 -8.51
CA CYS A 148 -17.18 11.92 -9.86
C CYS A 148 -16.08 12.55 -10.73
N MET A 149 -15.29 13.48 -10.17
CA MET A 149 -14.23 14.19 -10.89
C MET A 149 -12.99 13.32 -11.15
N THR A 150 -12.74 12.30 -10.33
CA THR A 150 -11.60 11.38 -10.50
C THR A 150 -12.00 10.11 -11.25
N GLY A 151 -13.30 9.78 -11.30
CA GLY A 151 -13.79 8.50 -11.81
C GLY A 151 -13.49 7.33 -10.87
N PHE A 152 -13.26 7.62 -9.58
CA PHE A 152 -13.09 6.60 -8.55
C PHE A 152 -14.46 6.25 -7.97
N GLY A 153 -14.86 4.97 -8.06
CA GLY A 153 -16.23 4.56 -7.72
C GLY A 153 -17.27 5.00 -8.76
N GLY A 154 -18.54 4.75 -8.49
CA GLY A 154 -19.65 5.28 -9.31
C GLY A 154 -19.97 6.72 -8.90
N CYS A 155 -20.34 7.57 -9.85
CA CYS A 155 -20.82 8.92 -9.57
C CYS A 155 -22.31 8.92 -9.23
N ASP A 156 -22.67 9.29 -8.01
CA ASP A 156 -24.07 9.53 -7.63
C ASP A 156 -24.44 11.01 -7.82
N TYR A 157 -25.14 11.27 -8.92
CA TYR A 157 -25.60 12.62 -9.29
C TYR A 157 -26.75 13.14 -8.41
N ALA A 158 -27.41 12.30 -7.60
CA ALA A 158 -28.58 12.71 -6.82
C ALA A 158 -28.25 13.77 -5.76
N HIS A 159 -27.00 13.80 -5.30
CA HIS A 159 -26.53 14.69 -4.24
C HIS A 159 -25.74 15.91 -4.75
N LEU A 160 -25.67 16.07 -6.08
CA LEU A 160 -24.92 17.14 -6.72
C LEU A 160 -25.83 18.30 -7.16
N THR A 161 -25.28 19.50 -7.12
CA THR A 161 -25.90 20.65 -7.78
C THR A 161 -25.72 20.58 -9.29
N ARG A 162 -26.55 21.31 -10.03
CA ARG A 162 -26.47 21.36 -11.49
C ARG A 162 -25.09 21.77 -12.01
N SER A 163 -24.39 22.68 -11.33
CA SER A 163 -23.02 23.05 -11.71
C SER A 163 -22.06 21.87 -11.55
N GLU A 164 -22.10 21.18 -10.41
CA GLU A 164 -21.24 20.02 -10.14
C GLU A 164 -21.53 18.86 -11.08
N VAL A 165 -22.79 18.62 -11.44
CA VAL A 165 -23.16 17.63 -12.46
C VAL A 165 -22.50 17.98 -13.80
N ASN A 166 -22.54 19.26 -14.22
CA ASN A 166 -21.92 19.70 -15.46
C ASN A 166 -20.40 19.52 -15.44
N ASP A 167 -19.76 19.85 -14.32
CA ASP A 167 -18.31 19.70 -14.16
C ASP A 167 -17.90 18.22 -14.17
N ALA A 168 -18.62 17.37 -13.41
CA ALA A 168 -18.41 15.93 -13.37
C ALA A 168 -18.58 15.26 -14.75
N THR A 169 -19.66 15.59 -15.47
CA THR A 169 -19.92 15.04 -16.81
C THR A 169 -18.87 15.49 -17.83
N LEU A 170 -18.36 16.72 -17.73
CA LEU A 170 -17.26 17.19 -18.56
C LEU A 170 -15.99 16.39 -18.29
N GLU A 171 -15.64 16.13 -17.02
CA GLU A 171 -14.46 15.34 -16.68
C GLU A 171 -14.61 13.85 -17.04
N GLU A 172 -15.80 13.27 -16.87
CA GLU A 172 -16.11 11.92 -17.35
C GLU A 172 -15.89 11.81 -18.87
N ARG A 173 -16.38 12.80 -19.63
CA ARG A 173 -16.17 12.85 -21.09
C ARG A 173 -14.69 13.01 -21.44
N ARG A 174 -13.95 13.86 -20.73
CA ARG A 174 -12.50 14.04 -20.93
C ARG A 174 -11.73 12.75 -20.68
N ARG A 175 -12.03 12.04 -19.60
CA ARG A 175 -11.44 10.73 -19.31
C ARG A 175 -11.78 9.73 -20.40
N ASN A 176 -13.05 9.58 -20.76
CA ASN A 176 -13.47 8.66 -21.83
C ASN A 176 -12.76 8.95 -23.16
N LEU A 177 -12.63 10.22 -23.55
CA LEU A 177 -11.87 10.62 -24.73
C LEU A 177 -10.41 10.18 -24.65
N SER A 178 -9.76 10.35 -23.49
CA SER A 178 -8.39 9.90 -23.25
C SER A 178 -8.27 8.37 -23.33
N GLU A 179 -9.16 7.63 -22.68
CA GLU A 179 -9.24 6.16 -22.75
C GLU A 179 -9.32 5.69 -24.22
N CYS A 180 -10.20 6.31 -25.00
CA CYS A 180 -10.40 6.00 -26.41
C CYS A 180 -9.18 6.33 -27.27
N ALA A 181 -8.57 7.50 -27.08
CA ALA A 181 -7.37 7.90 -27.81
C ALA A 181 -6.19 6.94 -27.53
N ASN A 182 -6.07 6.46 -26.29
CA ASN A 182 -5.05 5.50 -25.89
C ASN A 182 -5.40 4.05 -26.24
N GLY A 183 -6.63 3.78 -26.70
CA GLY A 183 -7.09 2.44 -27.07
C GLY A 183 -7.26 1.50 -25.88
N TRP A 184 -7.64 2.03 -24.71
CA TRP A 184 -7.90 1.22 -23.52
C TRP A 184 -9.32 0.63 -23.56
N ASP A 185 -9.50 -0.58 -23.00
CA ASP A 185 -10.77 -1.33 -23.04
C ASP A 185 -11.94 -0.60 -22.34
N ARG A 186 -11.64 0.37 -21.48
CA ARG A 186 -12.66 1.19 -20.80
C ARG A 186 -13.22 2.31 -21.67
N CYS A 187 -12.72 2.48 -22.90
CA CYS A 187 -13.28 3.40 -23.88
C CYS A 187 -14.73 3.03 -24.21
N ASP A 188 -15.64 3.97 -23.97
CA ASP A 188 -17.02 3.90 -24.44
C ASP A 188 -17.20 4.84 -25.64
N ARG A 189 -17.15 4.27 -26.84
CA ARG A 189 -17.31 5.03 -28.09
C ARG A 189 -18.70 5.65 -28.25
N SER A 190 -19.73 5.13 -27.56
CA SER A 190 -21.09 5.67 -27.63
C SER A 190 -21.22 7.05 -26.96
N LYS A 191 -20.28 7.38 -26.07
CA LYS A 191 -20.22 8.66 -25.35
C LYS A 191 -19.40 9.74 -26.05
N LEU A 192 -18.81 9.44 -27.21
CA LEU A 192 -18.06 10.41 -28.00
C LEU A 192 -19.01 11.23 -28.87
N THR A 193 -18.75 12.52 -28.99
CA THR A 193 -19.32 13.30 -30.08
C THR A 193 -18.70 12.88 -31.42
N GLU A 194 -19.37 13.18 -32.53
CA GLU A 194 -18.87 12.87 -33.86
C GLU A 194 -17.45 13.41 -34.11
N LYS A 195 -17.18 14.65 -33.68
CA LYS A 195 -15.85 15.27 -33.79
C LYS A 195 -14.79 14.53 -32.98
N GLU A 196 -15.15 14.06 -31.78
CA GLU A 196 -14.24 13.28 -30.94
C GLU A 196 -13.99 11.89 -31.51
N ALA A 197 -15.02 11.22 -32.04
CA ALA A 197 -14.88 9.92 -32.68
C ALA A 197 -13.90 9.99 -33.87
N ILE A 198 -14.04 11.01 -34.73
CA ILE A 198 -13.11 11.26 -35.84
C ILE A 198 -11.68 11.48 -35.33
N ALA A 199 -11.50 12.29 -34.29
CA ALA A 199 -10.18 12.56 -33.72
C ALA A 199 -9.53 11.31 -33.10
N VAL A 200 -10.33 10.48 -32.43
CA VAL A 200 -9.90 9.18 -31.88
C VAL A 200 -9.48 8.25 -33.02
N ASP A 201 -10.29 8.10 -34.06
CA ASP A 201 -9.99 7.21 -35.19
C ASP A 201 -8.70 7.61 -35.90
N LEU A 202 -8.47 8.91 -36.10
CA LEU A 202 -7.21 9.41 -36.64
C LEU A 202 -6.01 9.09 -35.72
N THR A 203 -6.20 9.13 -34.41
CA THR A 203 -5.14 8.84 -33.43
C THR A 203 -4.81 7.36 -33.38
N VAL A 204 -5.84 6.51 -33.34
CA VAL A 204 -5.70 5.05 -33.37
C VAL A 204 -5.07 4.59 -34.68
N HIS A 205 -5.53 5.13 -35.82
CA HIS A 205 -4.96 4.85 -37.14
C HIS A 205 -3.46 5.17 -37.22
N ARG A 206 -3.06 6.36 -36.73
CA ARG A 206 -1.65 6.76 -36.70
C ARG A 206 -0.79 5.85 -35.83
N ARG A 207 -1.30 5.46 -34.65
CA ARG A 207 -0.59 4.51 -33.76
C ARG A 207 -0.41 3.18 -34.47
N ASN A 208 -1.48 2.64 -35.05
CA ASN A 208 -1.43 1.38 -35.79
C ASN A 208 -0.40 1.43 -36.94
N ALA A 209 -0.42 2.49 -37.76
CA ALA A 209 0.56 2.66 -38.83
C ALA A 209 2.01 2.71 -38.30
N SER A 210 2.23 3.32 -37.13
CA SER A 210 3.54 3.33 -36.47
C SER A 210 3.94 1.94 -35.97
N ASP A 211 3.04 1.22 -35.31
CA ASP A 211 3.29 -0.13 -34.80
C ASP A 211 3.60 -1.10 -35.96
N CYS A 212 2.87 -0.99 -37.07
CA CYS A 212 3.16 -1.73 -38.30
C CYS A 212 4.55 -1.40 -38.85
N LYS A 213 4.87 -0.11 -39.00
CA LYS A 213 6.19 0.34 -39.49
C LYS A 213 7.33 -0.20 -38.63
N ASP A 214 7.15 -0.21 -37.31
CA ASP A 214 8.15 -0.72 -36.36
C ASP A 214 8.17 -2.26 -36.32
N GLY A 215 7.14 -2.93 -36.84
CA GLY A 215 6.99 -4.39 -36.81
C GLY A 215 6.64 -4.92 -35.42
N ARG A 216 5.81 -4.17 -34.67
CA ARG A 216 5.33 -4.58 -33.34
C ARG A 216 4.11 -5.49 -33.47
N ASP A 217 3.92 -6.35 -32.47
CA ASP A 217 2.82 -7.32 -32.41
C ASP A 217 1.43 -6.68 -32.43
N GLY A 218 1.31 -5.38 -32.10
CA GLY A 218 0.07 -4.60 -32.13
C GLY A 218 -0.36 -4.09 -33.51
N CYS A 219 0.35 -4.44 -34.59
CA CYS A 219 -0.01 -4.04 -35.94
C CYS A 219 -1.26 -4.78 -36.47
N ASP A 220 -2.32 -4.04 -36.74
CA ASP A 220 -3.50 -4.49 -37.47
C ASP A 220 -3.46 -4.00 -38.93
N TYR A 221 -3.19 -4.94 -39.84
CA TYR A 221 -3.16 -4.67 -41.29
C TYR A 221 -4.51 -4.24 -41.86
N SER A 222 -5.63 -4.60 -41.23
CA SER A 222 -6.97 -4.24 -41.71
C SER A 222 -7.26 -2.74 -41.55
N MET A 223 -6.53 -2.08 -40.65
CA MET A 223 -6.65 -0.64 -40.41
C MET A 223 -5.76 0.19 -41.34
N LEU A 224 -4.87 -0.40 -42.13
CA LEU A 224 -4.02 0.35 -43.04
C LEU A 224 -4.79 0.80 -44.28
N THR A 225 -4.56 2.04 -44.69
CA THR A 225 -4.94 2.47 -46.04
C THR A 225 -4.13 1.69 -47.08
N ARG A 226 -4.65 1.59 -48.30
CA ARG A 226 -3.94 0.90 -49.39
C ARG A 226 -2.49 1.37 -49.59
N PRO A 227 -2.20 2.69 -49.64
CA PRO A 227 -0.80 3.16 -49.75
C PRO A 227 0.08 2.75 -48.56
N GLU A 228 -0.45 2.76 -47.34
CA GLU A 228 0.28 2.32 -46.14
C GLU A 228 0.58 0.83 -46.21
N ALA A 229 -0.39 -0.01 -46.60
CA ALA A 229 -0.20 -1.45 -46.76
C ALA A 229 0.85 -1.79 -47.84
N GLU A 230 0.85 -1.07 -48.98
CA GLU A 230 1.86 -1.22 -50.03
C GLU A 230 3.27 -0.85 -49.52
N ALA A 231 3.40 0.25 -48.76
CA ALA A 231 4.66 0.65 -48.14
C ALA A 231 5.15 -0.36 -47.07
N MET A 232 4.21 -0.96 -46.33
CA MET A 232 4.50 -2.02 -45.36
C MET A 232 5.01 -3.29 -46.04
N ALA A 233 4.33 -3.75 -47.09
CA ALA A 233 4.76 -4.93 -47.86
C ALA A 233 6.16 -4.74 -48.47
N ALA A 234 6.49 -3.53 -48.94
CA ALA A 234 7.83 -3.21 -49.41
C ALA A 234 8.88 -3.26 -48.28
N THR A 235 8.55 -2.75 -47.10
CA THR A 235 9.42 -2.77 -45.92
C THR A 235 9.68 -4.20 -45.43
N GLU A 236 8.64 -5.04 -45.36
CA GLU A 236 8.75 -6.44 -44.98
C GLU A 236 9.59 -7.24 -45.98
N ARG A 237 9.37 -7.05 -47.30
CA ARG A 237 10.18 -7.69 -48.33
C ARG A 237 11.66 -7.33 -48.16
N ARG A 238 11.96 -6.06 -47.89
CA ARG A 238 13.34 -5.60 -47.65
C ARG A 238 13.95 -6.27 -46.41
N ARG A 239 13.19 -6.38 -45.31
CA ARG A 239 13.65 -7.06 -44.09
C ARG A 239 13.91 -8.54 -44.34
N ASN A 240 12.99 -9.24 -45.01
CA ASN A 240 13.12 -10.64 -45.38
C ASN A 240 14.35 -10.88 -46.28
N TYR A 241 14.50 -10.06 -47.33
CA TYR A 241 15.66 -10.14 -48.22
C TYR A 241 16.98 -9.89 -47.47
N THR A 242 17.02 -8.91 -46.57
CA THR A 242 18.21 -8.64 -45.73
C THR A 242 18.53 -9.82 -44.80
N ALA A 243 17.52 -10.42 -44.18
CA ALA A 243 17.69 -11.61 -43.33
C ALA A 243 18.25 -12.80 -44.14
N CYS A 244 17.74 -13.01 -45.36
CA CYS A 244 18.22 -14.04 -46.28
C CYS A 244 19.67 -13.80 -46.71
N LEU A 245 20.04 -12.56 -47.07
CA LEU A 245 21.38 -12.20 -47.50
C LEU A 245 22.41 -12.35 -46.37
N THR A 246 22.05 -11.90 -45.17
CA THR A 246 22.95 -11.91 -44.01
C THR A 246 22.95 -13.24 -43.25
N GLN A 247 22.05 -14.17 -43.62
CA GLN A 247 21.81 -15.43 -42.91
C GLN A 247 21.53 -15.22 -41.41
N ARG A 248 20.90 -14.10 -41.05
CA ARG A 248 20.54 -13.74 -39.67
C ARG A 248 19.05 -13.43 -39.57
N GLY A 249 18.40 -14.00 -38.55
CA GLY A 249 16.94 -13.88 -38.37
C GLY A 249 16.15 -14.86 -39.25
N LEU A 250 14.84 -14.67 -39.32
CA LEU A 250 13.94 -15.52 -40.10
C LEU A 250 13.95 -15.08 -41.58
N CYS A 251 14.45 -15.95 -42.45
CA CYS A 251 14.42 -15.80 -43.90
C CYS A 251 13.34 -16.72 -44.49
N ASP A 252 12.34 -16.15 -45.15
CA ASP A 252 11.36 -16.85 -45.96
C ASP A 252 11.69 -16.70 -47.44
N ARG A 253 12.34 -17.73 -48.02
CA ARG A 253 12.74 -17.73 -49.43
C ARG A 253 11.56 -17.75 -50.40
N ALA A 254 10.37 -18.22 -49.98
CA ALA A 254 9.18 -18.24 -50.83
C ALA A 254 8.63 -16.83 -51.10
N ARG A 255 8.98 -15.86 -50.25
CA ARG A 255 8.57 -14.45 -50.38
C ARG A 255 9.56 -13.57 -51.15
N LEU A 256 10.62 -14.15 -51.72
CA LEU A 256 11.61 -13.42 -52.52
C LEU A 256 11.16 -13.31 -53.98
N ALA A 257 11.42 -12.16 -54.61
CA ALA A 257 11.32 -12.05 -56.06
C ALA A 257 12.42 -12.91 -56.73
N PRO A 258 12.20 -13.42 -57.96
CA PRO A 258 13.20 -14.22 -58.67
C PRO A 258 14.63 -13.63 -58.69
N PRO A 259 14.85 -12.32 -58.95
CA PRO A 259 16.20 -11.75 -58.88
C PRO A 259 16.77 -11.68 -57.45
N GLU A 260 15.93 -11.48 -56.43
CA GLU A 260 16.36 -11.49 -55.03
C GLU A 260 16.78 -12.89 -54.60
N ALA A 261 16.01 -13.92 -54.97
CA ALA A 261 16.31 -15.31 -54.65
C ALA A 261 17.66 -15.78 -55.24
N ALA A 262 17.98 -15.34 -56.47
CA ALA A 262 19.24 -15.66 -57.14
C ALA A 262 20.48 -15.05 -56.44
N ALA A 263 20.30 -13.97 -55.69
CA ALA A 263 21.37 -13.30 -54.95
C ALA A 263 21.64 -13.88 -53.55
N ILE A 264 20.79 -14.80 -53.06
CA ILE A 264 20.94 -15.38 -51.73
C ILE A 264 22.00 -16.51 -51.75
N PRO A 265 22.99 -16.50 -50.84
CA PRO A 265 23.96 -17.59 -50.75
C PRO A 265 23.28 -18.95 -50.46
N PRO A 266 23.80 -20.07 -50.99
CA PRO A 266 23.32 -21.40 -50.62
C PRO A 266 23.47 -21.62 -49.10
N LEU A 267 22.54 -22.38 -48.52
CA LEU A 267 22.61 -22.69 -47.08
C LEU A 267 23.95 -23.37 -46.78
N PRO A 268 24.66 -23.02 -45.69
CA PRO A 268 25.82 -23.78 -45.28
C PRO A 268 25.38 -25.22 -45.06
N GLY A 269 26.04 -26.16 -45.75
CA GLY A 269 25.82 -27.60 -45.56
C GLY A 269 26.10 -28.00 -44.10
N PRO A 270 25.58 -29.15 -43.63
CA PRO A 270 25.83 -29.60 -42.27
C PRO A 270 27.34 -29.65 -42.02
N ALA A 271 27.79 -29.01 -40.95
CA ALA A 271 29.19 -29.06 -40.54
C ALA A 271 29.58 -30.52 -40.33
N ALA A 272 30.55 -31.01 -41.10
CA ALA A 272 31.12 -32.33 -40.91
C ALA A 272 31.90 -32.31 -39.58
N HIS A 273 31.44 -33.10 -38.60
CA HIS A 273 32.20 -33.50 -37.42
C HIS A 273 32.94 -34.80 -37.71
#